data_AF-A0A920DZ99-F1
#
_entry.id   AF-A0A920DZ99-F1
#
_cell.length_a   1.000
_cell.length_b   1.000
_cell.length_c   1.000
_cell.angle_alpha   90.00
_cell.angle_beta   90.00
_cell.angle_gamma   90.00
#
_symmetry.space_group_name_H-M   'P 1'
#
loop_
_entity.id
_entity.type
_entity.pdbx_description
1 polymer ?
#
loop_
_entity_poly.entity_id
_entity_poly.type
_entity_poly.pdbx_seq_one_letter_code
_entity_poly.pdbx_strand_id
1 'polypeptide(L)' 'MTTNNVEGGRMGCQHLVDLIEEKHGAPEGEVAIVNYGAGPSSLRDRIQGCNEVFDSYPGIKLVATKLEILLQLDS' A
#
# COMPACT_ATOMS: atom_id res chain seq x y z
N MET A 1 22.53 4.11 7.87
CA MET A 1 21.82 4.10 6.58
C MET A 1 20.48 3.40 6.77
N THR A 2 19.40 3.94 6.19
CA THR A 2 18.06 3.34 6.19
C THR A 2 17.45 3.49 4.80
N THR A 3 16.49 2.63 4.46
CA THR A 3 15.72 2.72 3.22
C THR A 3 14.85 3.99 3.23
N ASN A 4 14.64 4.60 2.05
CA ASN A 4 13.57 5.57 1.87
C ASN A 4 12.23 4.83 1.74
N ASN A 5 11.50 4.73 2.85
CA ASN A 5 10.26 3.94 2.90
C ASN A 5 9.10 4.59 2.14
N VAL A 6 9.07 5.92 2.01
CA VAL A 6 8.08 6.62 1.17
C VAL A 6 8.27 6.22 -0.28
N GLU A 7 9.52 6.27 -0.76
CA GLU A 7 9.84 5.84 -2.13
C GLU A 7 9.53 4.36 -2.35
N GLY A 8 9.82 3.51 -1.37
CA GLY A 8 9.44 2.10 -1.43
C GLY A 8 7.92 1.89 -1.56
N GLY A 9 7.12 2.73 -0.89
CA GLY A 9 5.66 2.74 -1.03
C GLY A 9 5.20 3.13 -2.44
N ARG A 10 5.80 4.19 -3.01
CA ARG A 10 5.51 4.63 -4.39
C ARG A 10 5.82 3.54 -5.39
N MET A 11 7.03 2.98 -5.35
CA MET A 11 7.45 1.94 -6.27
C MET A 11 6.55 0.70 -6.18
N GLY A 12 6.20 0.27 -4.97
CA GLY A 12 5.35 -0.89 -4.76
C GLY A 12 3.95 -0.72 -5.33
N CYS A 13 3.31 0.42 -5.07
CA CYS A 13 1.94 0.65 -5.53
C CYS A 13 1.85 1.09 -6.99
N GLN A 14 2.88 1.75 -7.54
CA GLN A 14 2.96 1.96 -8.98
C GLN A 14 3.03 0.61 -9.71
N HIS A 15 3.88 -0.30 -9.23
CA HIS A 15 3.96 -1.64 -9.83
C HIS A 15 2.64 -2.41 -9.74
N LEU A 16 1.88 -2.26 -8.64
CA LEU A 16 0.54 -2.83 -8.54
C LEU A 16 -0.41 -2.27 -9.61
N VAL A 17 -0.42 -0.95 -9.81
CA VAL A 17 -1.25 -0.30 -10.84
C VAL A 17 -0.87 -0.78 -12.23
N ASP A 18 0.43 -0.86 -12.53
CA ASP A 18 0.93 -1.38 -13.81
C ASP A 18 0.44 -2.81 -14.06
N LEU A 19 0.46 -3.68 -13.05
CA LEU A 19 -0.02 -5.06 -13.15
C LEU A 19 -1.54 -5.14 -13.35
N ILE A 20 -2.31 -4.22 -12.74
CA ILE A 20 -3.76 -4.14 -12.95
C ILE A 20 -4.04 -3.75 -14.40
N GLU A 21 -3.38 -2.71 -14.90
CA GLU A 21 -3.52 -2.24 -16.29
C GLU A 21 -3.09 -3.32 -17.29
N GLU A 22 -1.96 -4.00 -17.08
CA GLU A 22 -1.50 -5.09 -17.93
C GLU A 22 -2.55 -6.21 -18.02
N LYS A 23 -3.17 -6.56 -16.88
CA LYS A 23 -4.11 -7.69 -16.79
C LYS A 23 -5.51 -7.34 -17.28
N HIS A 24 -5.95 -6.10 -17.09
CA HIS A 24 -7.35 -5.69 -17.27
C HIS A 24 -7.54 -4.64 -18.38
N GLY A 25 -6.45 -4.09 -18.94
CA GLY A 25 -6.45 -3.09 -20.01
C GLY A 25 -6.67 -1.65 -19.51
N ALA A 26 -6.87 -1.45 -18.21
CA ALA A 26 -7.01 -0.15 -17.57
C ALA A 26 -6.63 -0.22 -16.08
N PRO A 27 -6.10 0.86 -15.48
CA PRO A 27 -5.78 0.93 -14.05
C PRO A 27 -7.04 1.17 -13.20
N GLU A 28 -7.95 0.19 -13.20
CA GLU A 28 -9.25 0.29 -12.51
C GLU A 28 -9.49 -0.93 -11.60
N GLY A 29 -10.03 -0.67 -10.40
CA GLY A 29 -10.41 -1.73 -9.48
C GLY A 29 -10.38 -1.35 -8.00
N GLU A 30 -10.83 -2.27 -7.16
CA GLU A 30 -10.78 -2.12 -5.70
C GLU A 30 -9.50 -2.75 -5.15
N VAL A 31 -8.75 -1.99 -4.36
CA VAL A 31 -7.50 -2.41 -3.73
C VAL A 31 -7.58 -2.28 -2.22
N ALA A 32 -6.79 -3.07 -1.50
CA ALA A 32 -6.67 -3.00 -0.05
C ALA A 32 -5.20 -2.98 0.36
N ILE A 33 -4.87 -2.15 1.34
CA ILE A 33 -3.57 -2.17 2.01
C ILE A 33 -3.70 -3.01 3.26
N VAL A 34 -2.91 -4.08 3.37
CA VAL A 34 -2.83 -4.91 4.57
C VAL A 34 -1.43 -4.76 5.15
N ASN A 35 -1.34 -4.32 6.40
CA ASN A 35 -0.08 -4.19 7.10
C ASN A 35 -0.17 -4.77 8.52
N TYR A 36 1.00 -5.03 9.09
CA TYR A 36 1.12 -5.60 10.43
C TYR A 36 1.25 -4.51 11.51
N GLY A 37 0.30 -4.50 12.44
CA GLY A 37 0.22 -3.63 13.62
C GLY A 37 0.09 -2.14 13.33
N ALA A 38 0.01 -1.33 14.38
CA ALA A 38 0.20 0.13 14.26
C ALA A 38 1.60 0.48 13.73
N GLY A 39 2.54 -0.48 13.80
CA GLY A 39 3.73 -0.54 12.98
C GLY A 39 4.85 0.45 13.34
N PRO A 40 6.10 0.16 12.96
CA PRO A 40 7.15 1.17 12.92
C PRO A 40 6.82 2.27 11.89
N SER A 41 7.43 3.46 12.02
CA SER A 41 7.23 4.59 11.09
C SER A 41 7.44 4.21 9.64
N SER A 42 8.31 3.23 9.36
CA SER A 42 8.55 2.70 8.02
C SER A 42 7.30 2.12 7.35
N LEU A 43 6.35 1.54 8.10
CA LEU A 43 5.08 1.08 7.52
C LEU A 43 4.19 2.27 7.16
N ARG A 44 4.15 3.31 8.00
CA ARG A 44 3.39 4.53 7.72
C ARG A 44 3.94 5.26 6.49
N ASP A 45 5.26 5.34 6.36
CA ASP A 45 5.93 5.93 5.20
C ASP A 45 5.59 5.18 3.90
N ARG A 46 5.56 3.84 3.92
CA ARG A 46 5.15 3.03 2.76
C ARG A 46 3.69 3.26 2.39
N ILE A 47 2.81 3.31 3.39
CA ILE A 47 1.38 3.61 3.19
C ILE A 47 1.21 5.01 2.58
N GLN A 48 1.96 5.99 3.06
CA GLN A 48 1.96 7.33 2.48
C GLN A 48 2.37 7.29 1.00
N GLY A 49 3.52 6.72 0.67
CA GLY A 49 3.98 6.64 -0.73
C GLY A 49 3.01 5.87 -1.63
N CYS A 50 2.36 4.84 -1.09
CA CYS A 50 1.33 4.09 -1.81
C CYS A 50 0.09 4.95 -2.11
N ASN A 51 -0.40 5.70 -1.11
CA ASN A 51 -1.55 6.58 -1.29
C ASN A 51 -1.26 7.70 -2.29
N GLU A 52 -0.05 8.29 -2.29
CA GLU A 52 0.35 9.29 -3.28
C GLU A 52 0.24 8.78 -4.73
N VAL A 53 0.52 7.48 -4.94
CA VAL A 53 0.29 6.84 -6.24
C VAL A 53 -1.21 6.73 -6.52
N PHE A 54 -1.98 6.15 -5.59
CA PHE A 54 -3.43 5.95 -5.79
C PHE A 54 -4.19 7.27 -6.04
N ASP A 55 -3.77 8.39 -5.44
CA ASP A 55 -4.35 9.72 -5.69
C ASP A 55 -4.24 10.15 -7.17
N SER A 56 -3.28 9.59 -7.92
CA SER A 56 -3.10 9.85 -9.36
C SER A 56 -3.92 8.92 -10.27
N TYR A 57 -4.56 7.88 -9.71
CA TYR A 57 -5.35 6.90 -10.46
C TYR A 57 -6.78 6.83 -9.92
N PRO A 58 -7.71 7.70 -10.38
CA PRO A 58 -9.08 7.75 -9.87
C PRO A 58 -9.90 6.47 -10.09
N GLY A 59 -9.46 5.59 -11.00
CA GLY A 59 -10.03 4.26 -11.22
C GLY A 59 -9.64 3.24 -10.15
N ILE A 60 -8.59 3.50 -9.38
CA ILE A 60 -8.15 2.67 -8.26
C ILE A 60 -8.82 3.15 -6.98
N LYS A 61 -9.69 2.30 -6.43
CA LYS A 61 -10.43 2.59 -5.20
C LYS A 61 -9.82 1.82 -4.03
N LEU A 62 -9.22 2.53 -3.10
CA LEU A 62 -8.78 1.96 -1.82
C LEU A 62 -10.01 1.65 -0.95
N VAL A 63 -10.35 0.37 -0.78
CA VAL A 63 -11.53 -0.06 -0.02
C VAL A 63 -11.23 -0.38 1.44
N ALA A 64 -9.97 -0.64 1.78
CA ALA A 64 -9.56 -0.90 3.15
C ALA A 64 -8.08 -0.61 3.37
N THR A 65 -7.78 -0.08 4.55
CA THR A 65 -6.44 -0.14 5.16
C THR A 65 -6.56 -0.95 6.44
N LYS A 66 -6.16 -2.24 6.39
CA LYS A 66 -6.27 -3.17 7.52
C LYS A 66 -4.97 -3.21 8.30
N LEU A 67 -5.04 -2.78 9.56
CA LEU A 67 -3.98 -2.94 10.56
C LEU A 67 -4.19 -4.27 11.30
N GLU A 68 -3.39 -5.30 11.03
CA GLU A 68 -3.44 -6.55 11.81
C GLU A 68 -2.59 -6.45 13.06
N ILE A 69 -3.21 -6.20 14.21
CA ILE A 69 -2.54 -6.28 15.51
C ILE A 69 -2.39 -7.77 15.84
N LEU A 70 -1.16 -8.32 15.86
CA LEU A 70 -0.94 -9.53 16.65
C LEU A 70 -1.17 -9.11 18.10
N LEU A 71 -2.26 -9.59 18.70
CA LEU A 71 -2.22 -9.87 20.12
C LEU A 71 -1.11 -10.92 20.26
N GLN A 72 0.08 -10.50 20.70
CA GLN A 72 0.99 -11.45 21.31
C GLN A 72 0.21 -11.99 22.51
N LEU A 73 -0.34 -13.20 22.35
CA LEU A 73 -0.77 -13.99 23.48
C LEU A 73 0.53 -14.33 24.21
N ASP A 74 0.86 -13.50 25.19
CA ASP A 74 1.97 -13.75 26.11
C ASP A 74 1.74 -15.14 26.71
N SER A 75 2.62 -16.09 26.35
CA SER A 75 2.69 -17.45 26.88
C SER A 75 3.43 -17.50 28.20
#